data_AF-A0A452Y8T3-F1
#
_entry.id   AF-A0A452Y8T3-F1
#
_cell.length_a   1.000
_cell.length_b   1.000
_cell.length_c   1.000
_cell.angle_alpha   90.00
_cell.angle_beta   90.00
_cell.angle_gamma   90.00
#
_symmetry.space_group_name_H-M   'P 1'
#
loop_
_entity.id
_entity.type
_entity.pdbx_description
1 polymer ?
#
loop_
_entity_poly.entity_id
_entity_poly.type
_entity_poly.pdbx_seq_one_letter_code
_entity_poly.pdbx_strand_id
1 'polypeptide(L)'
;DLSIQLSPRPSPRASPPVVPSLARDRAEDLQAESRAMTRAAAATVYTPELLASRYGSQPFQVAMRAAEVLSKLGAFGLKLLLDQQRGESSSSAKRRARAVELRTVLTRLGPTFVKIGQGLSTRPDLCPTEYLEELSELQDSLPTFPDEEAFACVERELGFPLDSMYSAMSPSPIAAASLGQVYKARLKYSEQLVAVKVQRPGIEDAIGRDFYLLRGLGFLINKYVDIITTDAVALIDEFARRVFQELNYVQ
;
A
#
# COMPACT_ATOMS: atom_id res chain seq x y z
N ASP A 1 -74.69 -21.16 49.11
CA ASP A 1 -74.22 -21.30 47.72
C ASP A 1 -72.76 -20.96 47.59
N LEU A 2 -71.96 -21.98 47.27
CA LEU A 2 -70.56 -21.84 46.84
C LEU A 2 -70.54 -21.04 45.53
N SER A 3 -69.72 -19.99 45.46
CA SER A 3 -69.32 -19.40 44.18
C SER A 3 -67.84 -19.02 44.27
N ILE A 4 -67.05 -19.89 43.62
CA ILE A 4 -65.60 -19.92 43.57
C ILE A 4 -65.10 -18.76 42.69
N GLN A 5 -64.17 -17.96 43.21
CA GLN A 5 -63.40 -16.97 42.45
C GLN A 5 -62.44 -17.71 41.50
N LEU A 6 -62.58 -17.48 40.20
CA LEU A 6 -61.63 -17.93 39.17
C LEU A 6 -60.69 -16.78 38.82
N SER A 7 -59.43 -16.89 39.22
CA SER A 7 -58.33 -16.03 38.77
C SER A 7 -58.00 -16.29 37.29
N PRO A 8 -57.64 -15.27 36.50
CA PRO A 8 -57.23 -15.45 35.10
C PRO A 8 -55.85 -16.11 35.01
N ARG A 9 -55.68 -17.04 34.05
CA ARG A 9 -54.43 -17.73 33.74
C ARG A 9 -53.33 -16.73 33.31
N PRO A 10 -52.06 -16.95 33.68
CA PRO A 10 -50.95 -16.18 33.14
C PRO A 10 -50.72 -16.52 31.65
N SER A 11 -50.52 -15.49 30.83
CA SER A 11 -50.13 -15.59 29.43
C SER A 11 -48.83 -16.39 29.26
N PRO A 12 -48.66 -17.17 28.16
CA PRO A 12 -47.41 -17.89 27.92
C PRO A 12 -46.26 -16.89 27.78
N ARG A 13 -45.18 -17.15 28.54
CA ARG A 13 -43.92 -16.40 28.50
C ARG A 13 -43.45 -16.27 27.06
N ALA A 14 -43.15 -15.04 26.64
CA ALA A 14 -42.45 -14.77 25.40
C ALA A 14 -41.15 -15.59 25.36
N SER A 15 -40.97 -16.36 24.28
CA SER A 15 -39.71 -17.02 23.97
C SER A 15 -38.60 -15.97 23.90
N PRO A 16 -37.42 -16.20 24.51
CA PRO A 16 -36.30 -15.28 24.33
C PRO A 16 -35.95 -15.22 22.84
N PRO A 17 -35.45 -14.08 22.33
CA PRO A 17 -34.95 -14.02 20.97
C PRO A 17 -33.84 -15.06 20.82
N VAL A 18 -34.03 -15.96 19.85
CA VAL A 18 -33.00 -16.89 19.42
C VAL A 18 -31.88 -16.03 18.84
N VAL A 19 -30.83 -15.81 19.63
CA VAL A 19 -29.56 -15.26 19.14
C VAL A 19 -29.01 -16.30 18.15
N PRO A 20 -28.86 -15.99 16.85
CA PRO A 20 -28.24 -16.92 15.93
C PRO A 20 -26.78 -17.09 16.34
N SER A 21 -26.45 -18.32 16.77
CA SER A 21 -25.12 -18.92 16.89
C SER A 21 -23.91 -17.98 16.96
N LEU A 22 -23.53 -17.58 18.18
CA LEU A 22 -22.14 -17.24 18.55
C LEU A 22 -21.17 -18.44 18.44
N ALA A 23 -21.67 -19.60 18.02
CA ALA A 23 -20.87 -20.77 17.66
C ALA A 23 -20.55 -20.72 16.17
N ARG A 24 -19.71 -19.78 15.76
CA ARG A 24 -18.78 -20.09 14.68
C ARG A 24 -17.98 -21.30 15.14
N ASP A 25 -17.90 -22.32 14.31
CA ASP A 25 -17.12 -23.50 14.65
C ASP A 25 -15.69 -23.05 14.89
N ARG A 26 -15.19 -23.20 16.11
CA ARG A 26 -13.83 -22.78 16.49
C ARG A 26 -12.80 -23.37 15.52
N ALA A 27 -13.13 -24.52 14.90
CA ALA A 27 -12.37 -25.14 13.83
C ALA A 27 -12.28 -24.29 12.55
N GLU A 28 -13.36 -23.63 12.11
CA GLU A 28 -13.37 -22.75 10.93
C GLU A 28 -12.55 -21.48 11.18
N ASP A 29 -12.68 -20.85 12.35
CA ASP A 29 -11.87 -19.69 12.71
C ASP A 29 -10.38 -20.07 12.84
N LEU A 30 -10.05 -21.21 13.47
CA LEU A 30 -8.68 -21.74 13.52
C LEU A 30 -8.12 -22.09 12.13
N GLN A 31 -8.96 -22.60 11.23
CA GLN A 31 -8.55 -22.83 9.84
C GLN A 31 -8.33 -21.52 9.09
N ALA A 32 -9.16 -20.50 9.30
CA ALA A 32 -9.00 -19.18 8.71
C ALA A 32 -7.72 -18.50 9.23
N GLU A 33 -7.45 -18.57 10.53
CA GLU A 33 -6.22 -18.11 11.16
C GLU A 33 -5.00 -18.87 10.63
N SER A 34 -5.08 -20.21 10.54
CA SER A 34 -4.00 -21.02 9.97
C SER A 34 -3.72 -20.65 8.51
N ARG A 35 -4.75 -20.46 7.68
CA ARG A 35 -4.61 -19.99 6.29
C ARG A 35 -4.03 -18.58 6.23
N ALA A 36 -4.39 -17.69 7.16
CA ALA A 36 -3.78 -16.37 7.27
C ALA A 36 -2.29 -16.49 7.64
N MET A 37 -1.95 -17.25 8.67
CA MET A 37 -0.56 -17.47 9.09
C MET A 37 0.30 -18.12 8.01
N THR A 38 -0.23 -19.10 7.26
CA THR A 38 0.49 -19.67 6.10
C THR A 38 0.73 -18.62 5.02
N ARG A 39 -0.24 -17.73 4.76
CA ARG A 39 -0.05 -16.59 3.84
C ARG A 39 0.97 -15.58 4.38
N ALA A 40 0.96 -15.29 5.67
CA ALA A 40 1.94 -14.44 6.35
C ALA A 40 3.37 -14.97 6.19
N ALA A 41 3.52 -16.29 6.35
CA ALA A 41 4.79 -17.00 6.23
C ALA A 41 5.28 -17.09 4.78
N ALA A 42 4.35 -17.10 3.82
CA ALA A 42 4.64 -17.06 2.38
C ALA A 42 4.85 -15.63 1.85
N ALA A 43 4.57 -14.59 2.65
CA ALA A 43 4.75 -13.21 2.23
C ALA A 43 6.21 -12.94 1.90
N THR A 44 6.45 -12.30 0.75
CA THR A 44 7.80 -12.07 0.25
C THR A 44 8.60 -11.19 1.18
N VAL A 45 9.65 -11.76 1.77
CA VAL A 45 10.62 -11.03 2.57
C VAL A 45 11.66 -10.43 1.63
N TYR A 46 12.03 -9.17 1.88
CA TYR A 46 13.15 -8.56 1.16
C TYR A 46 14.45 -9.29 1.44
N THR A 47 15.07 -9.84 0.40
CA THR A 47 16.50 -10.17 0.41
C THR A 47 17.16 -9.70 -0.89
N PRO A 48 18.34 -9.07 -0.84
CA PRO A 48 19.05 -8.64 -2.05
C PRO A 48 19.30 -9.78 -3.04
N GLU A 49 19.57 -10.99 -2.53
CA GLU A 49 19.89 -12.17 -3.31
C GLU A 49 18.68 -12.67 -4.11
N LEU A 50 17.48 -12.63 -3.51
CA LEU A 50 16.24 -13.00 -4.21
C LEU A 50 15.93 -12.01 -5.33
N LEU A 51 16.07 -10.70 -5.08
CA LEU A 51 15.87 -9.70 -6.12
C LEU A 51 16.90 -9.87 -7.25
N ALA A 52 18.17 -10.10 -6.91
CA ALA A 52 19.23 -10.30 -7.90
C ALA A 52 18.96 -11.52 -8.79
N SER A 53 18.54 -12.64 -8.21
CA SER A 53 18.17 -13.85 -8.96
C SER A 53 16.93 -13.63 -9.84
N ARG A 54 15.87 -13.03 -9.28
CA ARG A 54 14.59 -12.84 -9.98
C ARG A 54 14.68 -11.82 -11.12
N TYR A 55 15.32 -10.68 -10.89
CA TYR A 55 15.37 -9.59 -11.88
C TYR A 55 16.63 -9.61 -12.74
N GLY A 56 17.72 -10.22 -12.28
CA GLY A 56 18.92 -10.45 -13.09
C GLY A 56 18.65 -11.35 -14.30
N SER A 57 17.65 -12.23 -14.21
CA SER A 57 17.18 -13.07 -15.34
C SER A 57 16.22 -12.35 -16.30
N GLN A 58 15.82 -11.10 -16.01
CA GLN A 58 14.87 -10.32 -16.82
C GLN A 58 15.49 -9.03 -17.39
N PRO A 59 16.63 -9.11 -18.10
CA PRO A 59 17.42 -7.93 -18.45
C PRO A 59 16.67 -6.90 -19.29
N PHE A 60 15.80 -7.35 -20.21
CA PHE A 60 15.01 -6.43 -21.05
C PHE A 60 13.99 -5.64 -20.23
N GLN A 61 13.26 -6.31 -19.33
CA GLN A 61 12.25 -5.64 -18.49
C GLN A 61 12.88 -4.65 -17.50
N VAL A 62 14.03 -5.02 -16.94
CA VAL A 62 14.84 -4.15 -16.08
C VAL A 62 15.34 -2.94 -16.86
N ALA A 63 15.90 -3.13 -18.07
CA ALA A 63 16.43 -2.05 -18.89
C ALA A 63 15.33 -1.07 -19.32
N MET A 64 14.15 -1.57 -19.74
CA MET A 64 13.00 -0.72 -20.05
C MET A 64 12.56 0.10 -18.84
N ARG A 65 12.50 -0.54 -17.66
CA ARG A 65 12.15 0.16 -16.43
C ARG A 65 13.19 1.22 -16.06
N ALA A 66 14.48 0.92 -16.19
CA ALA A 66 15.55 1.88 -15.98
C ALA A 66 15.41 3.09 -16.93
N ALA A 67 15.14 2.85 -18.22
CA ALA A 67 14.94 3.91 -19.19
C ALA A 67 13.71 4.78 -18.85
N GLU A 68 12.61 4.17 -18.41
CA GLU A 68 11.42 4.90 -17.94
C GLU A 68 11.75 5.80 -16.75
N VAL A 69 12.42 5.26 -15.73
CA VAL A 69 12.83 6.00 -14.52
C VAL A 69 13.77 7.15 -14.88
N LEU A 70 14.83 6.85 -15.64
CA LEU A 70 15.84 7.82 -16.05
C LEU A 70 15.25 8.92 -16.93
N SER A 71 14.34 8.59 -17.85
CA SER A 71 13.71 9.61 -18.71
C SER A 71 12.83 10.57 -17.92
N LYS A 72 11.97 10.08 -17.00
CA LYS A 72 11.08 10.92 -16.20
C LYS A 72 11.85 11.78 -15.19
N LEU A 73 12.79 11.19 -14.45
CA LEU A 73 13.62 11.93 -13.48
C LEU A 73 14.64 12.83 -14.17
N GLY A 74 15.22 12.39 -15.28
CA GLY A 74 16.18 13.17 -16.07
C GLY A 74 15.51 14.40 -16.71
N ALA A 75 14.30 14.26 -17.24
CA ALA A 75 13.53 15.40 -17.75
C ALA A 75 13.23 16.43 -16.65
N PHE A 76 12.88 15.98 -15.45
CA PHE A 76 12.70 16.84 -14.29
C PHE A 76 14.01 17.53 -13.88
N GLY A 77 15.11 16.77 -13.76
CA GLY A 77 16.43 17.29 -13.42
C GLY A 77 16.95 18.33 -14.42
N LEU A 78 16.76 18.10 -15.72
CA LEU A 78 17.11 19.07 -16.77
C LEU A 78 16.35 20.39 -16.58
N LYS A 79 15.07 20.33 -16.23
CA LYS A 79 14.29 21.53 -15.94
C LYS A 79 14.79 22.28 -14.70
N LEU A 80 15.20 21.58 -13.65
CA LEU A 80 15.83 22.20 -12.47
C LEU A 80 17.16 22.88 -12.83
N LEU A 81 17.99 22.23 -13.65
CA LEU A 81 19.26 22.82 -14.12
C LEU A 81 19.02 24.09 -14.93
N LEU A 82 18.03 24.09 -15.83
CA LEU A 82 17.66 25.28 -16.60
C LEU A 82 17.14 26.41 -15.72
N ASP A 83 16.33 26.10 -14.70
CA ASP A 83 15.85 27.11 -13.75
C ASP A 83 16.99 27.70 -12.91
N GLN A 84 17.97 26.87 -12.53
CA GLN A 84 19.16 27.31 -11.82
C GLN A 84 20.04 28.22 -12.70
N GLN A 85 20.28 27.84 -13.96
CA GLN A 85 21.04 28.66 -14.91
C GLN A 85 20.38 30.02 -15.20
N ARG A 86 19.05 30.08 -15.16
CA ARG A 86 18.27 31.33 -15.33
C ARG A 86 18.15 32.16 -14.06
N GLY A 87 18.66 31.68 -12.92
CA GLY A 87 18.49 32.35 -11.62
C GLY A 87 17.06 32.31 -11.06
N GLU A 88 16.17 31.51 -11.64
CA GLU A 88 14.75 31.41 -11.26
C GLU A 88 14.53 30.47 -10.06
N SER A 89 15.52 29.65 -9.69
CA SER A 89 15.45 28.67 -8.59
C SER A 89 15.27 29.30 -7.19
N SER A 90 15.64 30.58 -7.04
CA SER A 90 15.44 31.32 -5.79
C SER A 90 13.98 31.74 -5.58
N SER A 91 13.16 31.77 -6.64
CA SER A 91 11.74 32.12 -6.58
C SER A 91 10.93 31.02 -5.90
N SER A 92 10.23 31.36 -4.82
CA SER A 92 9.34 30.43 -4.11
C SER A 92 8.23 29.89 -5.01
N ALA A 93 7.67 30.73 -5.89
CA ALA A 93 6.64 30.30 -6.85
C ALA A 93 7.17 29.22 -7.82
N LYS A 94 8.43 29.36 -8.27
CA LYS A 94 9.06 28.37 -9.15
C LYS A 94 9.37 27.06 -8.42
N ARG A 95 9.87 27.14 -7.18
CA ARG A 95 10.08 25.96 -6.33
C ARG A 95 8.78 25.20 -6.10
N ARG A 96 7.68 25.91 -5.80
CA ARG A 96 6.36 25.30 -5.65
C ARG A 96 5.90 24.59 -6.92
N ALA A 97 6.04 25.23 -8.08
CA ALA A 97 5.69 24.61 -9.36
C ALA A 97 6.51 23.32 -9.63
N ARG A 98 7.80 23.32 -9.29
CA ARG A 98 8.66 22.13 -9.41
C ARG A 98 8.34 21.05 -8.39
N ALA A 99 7.94 21.43 -7.18
CA ALA A 99 7.52 20.52 -6.16
C ALA A 99 6.25 19.75 -6.58
N VAL A 100 5.25 20.43 -7.15
CA VAL A 100 4.04 19.81 -7.76
C VAL A 100 4.44 18.86 -8.89
N GLU A 101 5.38 19.27 -9.74
CA GLU A 101 5.87 18.43 -10.84
C GLU A 101 6.57 17.17 -10.33
N LEU A 102 7.44 17.30 -9.31
CA LEU A 102 8.12 16.16 -8.70
C LEU A 102 7.11 15.19 -8.09
N ARG A 103 6.15 15.68 -7.31
CA ARG A 103 5.05 14.88 -6.75
C ARG A 103 4.33 14.08 -7.84
N THR A 104 4.04 14.74 -8.97
CA THR A 104 3.39 14.11 -10.13
C THR A 104 4.28 13.05 -10.77
N VAL A 105 5.58 13.32 -10.95
CA VAL A 105 6.55 12.37 -11.50
C VAL A 105 6.67 11.13 -10.61
N LEU A 106 6.82 11.31 -9.30
CA LEU A 106 6.91 10.21 -8.34
C LEU A 106 5.63 9.36 -8.33
N THR A 107 4.46 10.01 -8.36
CA THR A 107 3.16 9.31 -8.47
C THR A 107 3.08 8.47 -9.75
N ARG A 108 3.53 9.00 -10.89
CA ARG A 108 3.56 8.31 -12.18
C ARG A 108 4.63 7.23 -12.30
N LEU A 109 5.67 7.29 -11.48
CA LEU A 109 6.70 6.25 -11.42
C LEU A 109 6.22 5.06 -10.60
N GLY A 110 5.34 5.28 -9.62
CA GLY A 110 4.64 4.22 -8.91
C GLY A 110 5.11 4.04 -7.46
N PRO A 111 4.73 2.92 -6.82
CA PRO A 111 4.75 2.78 -5.36
C PRO A 111 6.11 3.03 -4.70
N THR A 112 7.20 2.55 -5.29
CA THR A 112 8.57 2.77 -4.77
C THR A 112 8.92 4.26 -4.68
N PHE A 113 8.61 5.00 -5.75
CA PHE A 113 8.94 6.42 -5.86
C PHE A 113 8.00 7.29 -5.02
N VAL A 114 6.74 6.87 -4.88
CA VAL A 114 5.81 7.44 -3.90
C VAL A 114 6.36 7.26 -2.48
N LYS A 115 6.86 6.07 -2.13
CA LYS A 115 7.48 5.80 -0.82
C LYS A 115 8.74 6.64 -0.59
N ILE A 116 9.58 6.82 -1.61
CA ILE A 116 10.74 7.73 -1.56
C ILE A 116 10.26 9.16 -1.30
N GLY A 117 9.25 9.63 -2.02
CA GLY A 117 8.66 10.96 -1.81
C GLY A 117 8.10 11.15 -0.40
N GLN A 118 7.39 10.15 0.13
CA GLN A 118 6.92 10.14 1.52
C GLN A 118 8.08 10.27 2.51
N GLY A 119 9.16 9.51 2.33
CA GLY A 119 10.36 9.61 3.17
C GLY A 119 11.09 10.96 3.06
N LEU A 120 11.11 11.57 1.87
CA LEU A 120 11.67 12.91 1.67
C LEU A 120 10.82 13.99 2.34
N SER A 121 9.49 13.85 2.35
CA SER A 121 8.57 14.82 2.98
C SER A 121 8.79 14.98 4.49
N THR A 122 9.43 14.00 5.14
CA THR A 122 9.75 14.03 6.57
C THR A 122 11.18 14.49 6.87
N ARG A 123 11.94 14.92 5.86
CA ARG A 123 13.36 15.27 5.96
C ARG A 123 13.62 16.73 5.56
N PRO A 124 13.37 17.69 6.46
CA PRO A 124 13.53 19.12 6.16
C PRO A 124 14.98 19.53 5.88
N ASP A 125 15.95 18.68 6.24
CA ASP A 125 17.36 18.83 5.92
C ASP A 125 17.69 18.53 4.44
N LEU A 126 16.79 17.86 3.70
CA LEU A 126 17.03 17.42 2.32
C LEU A 126 16.27 18.21 1.26
N CYS A 127 15.20 18.92 1.63
CA CYS A 127 14.29 19.54 0.68
C CYS A 127 13.82 20.93 1.18
N PRO A 128 13.70 21.93 0.29
CA PRO A 128 13.06 23.20 0.63
C PRO A 128 11.61 23.01 1.10
N THR A 129 11.09 23.95 1.89
CA THR A 129 9.73 23.88 2.46
C THR A 129 8.66 23.62 1.42
N GLU A 130 8.75 24.24 0.22
CA GLU A 130 7.75 24.04 -0.83
C GLU A 130 7.70 22.59 -1.34
N TYR A 131 8.82 21.86 -1.28
CA TYR A 131 8.87 20.43 -1.62
C TYR A 131 8.31 19.56 -0.50
N LEU A 132 8.59 19.88 0.75
CA LEU A 132 8.05 19.13 1.90
C LEU A 132 6.52 19.17 1.91
N GLU A 133 5.94 20.35 1.69
CA GLU A 133 4.49 20.56 1.65
C GLU A 133 3.82 19.82 0.49
N GLU A 134 4.44 19.77 -0.68
CA GLU A 134 3.87 19.06 -1.84
C GLU A 134 4.06 17.54 -1.75
N LEU A 135 5.19 17.09 -1.20
CA LEU A 135 5.45 15.65 -1.05
C LEU A 135 4.64 15.04 0.10
N SER A 136 4.19 15.81 1.09
CA SER A 136 3.30 15.31 2.15
C SER A 136 1.93 14.88 1.60
N GLU A 137 1.47 15.48 0.50
CA GLU A 137 0.22 15.08 -0.17
C GLU A 137 0.27 13.64 -0.73
N LEU A 138 1.46 13.07 -0.92
CA LEU A 138 1.62 11.66 -1.30
C LEU A 138 1.14 10.69 -0.20
N GLN A 139 0.84 11.17 1.01
CA GLN A 139 0.36 10.35 2.12
C GLN A 139 -1.15 10.13 2.05
N ASP A 140 -1.91 11.16 1.66
CA ASP A 140 -3.37 11.20 1.88
C ASP A 140 -4.21 11.02 0.61
N SER A 141 -3.66 11.27 -0.57
CA SER A 141 -4.46 11.32 -1.81
C SER A 141 -3.71 10.76 -3.02
N LEU A 142 -3.74 9.44 -3.14
CA LEU A 142 -3.16 8.75 -4.28
C LEU A 142 -4.23 8.21 -5.23
N PRO A 143 -3.91 8.11 -6.53
CA PRO A 143 -4.87 7.61 -7.51
C PRO A 143 -5.28 6.16 -7.20
N THR A 144 -6.55 5.86 -7.43
CA THR A 144 -7.11 4.52 -7.35
C THR A 144 -6.71 3.70 -8.57
N PHE A 145 -6.80 2.37 -8.45
CA PHE A 145 -6.77 1.41 -9.55
C PHE A 145 -8.18 0.82 -9.74
N PRO A 146 -8.48 0.12 -10.85
CA PRO A 146 -9.83 -0.35 -11.14
C PRO A 146 -10.43 -1.22 -10.02
N ASP A 147 -11.68 -0.93 -9.64
CA ASP A 147 -12.38 -1.64 -8.57
C ASP A 147 -12.57 -3.13 -8.89
N GLU A 148 -12.80 -3.46 -10.16
CA GLU A 148 -12.90 -4.84 -10.64
C GLU A 148 -11.63 -5.65 -10.34
N GLU A 149 -10.46 -5.03 -10.50
CA GLU A 149 -9.18 -5.66 -10.21
C GLU A 149 -8.96 -5.83 -8.71
N ALA A 150 -9.42 -4.86 -7.91
CA ALA A 150 -9.39 -4.93 -6.45
C ALA A 150 -10.24 -6.09 -5.93
N PHE A 151 -11.48 -6.18 -6.40
CA PHE A 151 -12.43 -7.23 -6.03
C PHE A 151 -11.92 -8.61 -6.46
N ALA A 152 -11.41 -8.74 -7.68
CA ALA A 152 -10.79 -9.98 -8.14
C ALA A 152 -9.57 -10.39 -7.29
N CYS A 153 -8.78 -9.43 -6.79
CA CYS A 153 -7.69 -9.72 -5.85
C CYS A 153 -8.21 -10.29 -4.52
N VAL A 154 -9.27 -9.70 -3.95
CA VAL A 154 -9.87 -10.20 -2.70
C VAL A 154 -10.37 -11.62 -2.86
N GLU A 155 -11.12 -11.92 -3.93
CA GLU A 155 -11.67 -13.25 -4.18
C GLU A 155 -10.57 -14.28 -4.41
N ARG A 156 -9.53 -13.92 -5.17
CA ARG A 156 -8.38 -14.81 -5.44
C ARG A 156 -7.59 -15.13 -4.17
N GLU A 157 -7.39 -14.13 -3.31
CA GLU A 157 -6.59 -14.30 -2.09
C GLU A 157 -7.35 -15.06 -1.00
N LEU A 158 -8.66 -14.79 -0.84
CA LEU A 158 -9.49 -15.42 0.18
C LEU A 158 -10.09 -16.75 -0.29
N GLY A 159 -10.18 -16.99 -1.60
CA GLY A 159 -10.69 -18.22 -2.20
C GLY A 159 -12.21 -18.33 -2.22
N PHE A 160 -12.92 -17.22 -1.97
CA PHE A 160 -14.38 -17.17 -1.90
C PHE A 160 -14.92 -15.97 -2.67
N PRO A 161 -16.13 -16.07 -3.29
CA PRO A 161 -16.79 -14.92 -3.90
C PRO A 161 -17.11 -13.83 -2.88
N LEU A 162 -17.04 -12.55 -3.26
CA LEU A 162 -17.31 -11.43 -2.35
C LEU A 162 -18.70 -11.54 -1.68
N ASP A 163 -19.71 -11.91 -2.45
CA ASP A 163 -21.11 -12.06 -1.99
C ASP A 163 -21.30 -13.16 -0.93
N SER A 164 -20.34 -14.07 -0.80
CA SER A 164 -20.35 -15.10 0.24
C SER A 164 -19.78 -14.58 1.58
N MET A 165 -18.86 -13.61 1.52
CA MET A 165 -18.16 -13.06 2.68
C MET A 165 -18.80 -11.77 3.21
N TYR A 166 -19.30 -10.92 2.30
CA TYR A 166 -19.82 -9.60 2.62
C TYR A 166 -21.30 -9.48 2.22
N SER A 167 -22.12 -8.89 3.09
CA SER A 167 -23.52 -8.55 2.78
C SER A 167 -23.66 -7.23 2.03
N ALA A 168 -22.66 -6.36 2.13
CA ALA A 168 -22.53 -5.14 1.33
C ALA A 168 -21.05 -4.73 1.24
N MET A 169 -20.65 -4.16 0.10
CA MET A 169 -19.34 -3.54 -0.10
C MET A 169 -19.51 -2.24 -0.89
N SER A 170 -18.73 -1.22 -0.57
CA SER A 170 -18.78 0.05 -1.31
C SER A 170 -18.31 -0.16 -2.75
N PRO A 171 -19.01 0.40 -3.76
CA PRO A 171 -18.63 0.21 -5.17
C PRO A 171 -17.35 0.97 -5.52
N SER A 172 -16.98 1.97 -4.73
CA SER A 172 -15.75 2.74 -4.84
C SER A 172 -14.98 2.70 -3.51
N PRO A 173 -13.66 2.92 -3.52
CA PRO A 173 -12.86 2.99 -2.31
C PRO A 173 -13.27 4.20 -1.46
N ILE A 174 -13.14 4.05 -0.14
CA ILE A 174 -13.28 5.16 0.82
C ILE A 174 -11.94 5.86 1.07
N ALA A 175 -10.82 5.22 0.74
CA ALA A 175 -9.48 5.79 0.82
C ALA A 175 -8.53 5.07 -0.14
N ALA A 176 -7.49 5.76 -0.59
CA ALA A 176 -6.41 5.20 -1.39
C ALA A 176 -5.06 5.62 -0.83
N ALA A 177 -4.17 4.64 -0.66
CA ALA A 177 -2.83 4.84 -0.12
C ALA A 177 -1.77 4.33 -1.12
N SER A 178 -0.49 4.42 -0.72
CA SER A 178 0.63 4.09 -1.60
C SER A 178 0.65 2.63 -2.02
N LEU A 179 0.25 1.73 -1.12
CA LEU A 179 0.30 0.29 -1.37
C LEU A 179 -1.05 -0.34 -1.75
N GLY A 180 -2.15 0.40 -1.68
CA GLY A 180 -3.48 -0.21 -1.82
C GLY A 180 -4.63 0.77 -1.74
N GLN A 181 -5.84 0.23 -1.76
CA GLN A 181 -7.10 0.93 -1.58
C GLN A 181 -7.87 0.36 -0.39
N VAL A 182 -8.77 1.14 0.19
CA VAL A 182 -9.61 0.72 1.31
C VAL A 182 -11.07 0.85 0.90
N TYR A 183 -11.84 -0.20 1.12
CA TYR A 183 -13.28 -0.27 0.87
C TYR A 183 -14.03 -0.40 2.19
N LYS A 184 -15.25 0.12 2.23
CA LYS A 184 -16.16 -0.14 3.34
C LYS A 184 -16.96 -1.39 3.02
N ALA A 185 -16.97 -2.36 3.93
CA ALA A 185 -17.77 -3.56 3.76
C ALA A 185 -18.54 -3.91 5.03
N ARG A 186 -19.57 -4.75 4.87
CA ARG A 186 -20.31 -5.37 5.96
C ARG A 186 -20.14 -6.88 5.87
N LEU A 187 -19.68 -7.50 6.94
CA LEU A 187 -19.49 -8.94 7.00
C LEU A 187 -20.85 -9.64 7.03
N LYS A 188 -21.01 -10.67 6.19
CA LYS A 188 -22.29 -11.39 6.04
C LYS A 188 -22.68 -12.22 7.27
N TYR A 189 -21.69 -12.71 8.00
CA TYR A 189 -21.92 -13.61 9.14
C TYR A 189 -22.19 -12.87 10.46
N SER A 190 -21.63 -11.66 10.65
CA SER A 190 -21.72 -10.90 11.90
C SER A 190 -22.41 -9.56 11.75
N GLU A 191 -22.72 -9.13 10.52
CA GLU A 191 -23.24 -7.79 10.20
C GLU A 191 -22.30 -6.63 10.60
N GLN A 192 -21.06 -6.94 11.01
CA GLN A 192 -20.08 -5.95 11.43
C GLN A 192 -19.57 -5.14 10.24
N LEU A 193 -19.48 -3.82 10.42
CA LEU A 193 -18.83 -2.92 9.48
C LEU A 193 -17.31 -3.02 9.60
N VAL A 194 -16.64 -3.23 8.47
CA VAL A 194 -15.19 -3.39 8.38
C VAL A 194 -14.61 -2.54 7.26
N ALA A 195 -13.32 -2.21 7.39
CA ALA A 195 -12.51 -1.64 6.32
C ALA A 195 -11.73 -2.76 5.65
N VAL A 196 -11.92 -2.96 4.35
CA VAL A 196 -11.22 -3.97 3.56
C VAL A 196 -10.11 -3.28 2.78
N LYS A 197 -8.86 -3.48 3.20
CA LYS A 197 -7.69 -2.95 2.53
C LYS A 197 -7.21 -3.93 1.47
N VAL A 198 -7.21 -3.49 0.22
CA VAL A 198 -6.80 -4.28 -0.94
C VAL A 198 -5.48 -3.74 -1.45
N GLN A 199 -4.47 -4.61 -1.52
CA GLN A 199 -3.15 -4.26 -2.03
C GLN A 199 -3.20 -4.01 -3.56
N ARG A 200 -2.38 -3.08 -4.05
CA ARG A 200 -2.23 -2.83 -5.50
C ARG A 200 -1.77 -4.11 -6.20
N PRO A 201 -2.46 -4.52 -7.28
CA PRO A 201 -2.06 -5.68 -8.08
C PRO A 201 -0.62 -5.54 -8.61
N GLY A 202 0.15 -6.62 -8.55
CA GLY A 202 1.53 -6.66 -9.04
C GLY A 202 2.53 -5.76 -8.29
N ILE A 203 2.16 -5.22 -7.12
CA ILE A 203 3.00 -4.25 -6.40
C ILE A 203 4.35 -4.83 -5.99
N GLU A 204 4.40 -6.11 -5.61
CA GLU A 204 5.63 -6.76 -5.17
C GLU A 204 6.67 -6.81 -6.30
N ASP A 205 6.23 -7.17 -7.51
CA ASP A 205 7.08 -7.19 -8.70
C ASP A 205 7.56 -5.79 -9.08
N ALA A 206 6.66 -4.79 -9.00
CA ALA A 206 6.99 -3.40 -9.29
C ALA A 206 8.05 -2.86 -8.31
N ILE A 207 7.81 -3.05 -7.01
CA ILE A 207 8.72 -2.60 -5.94
C ILE A 207 10.05 -3.36 -5.99
N GLY A 208 10.01 -4.68 -6.15
CA GLY A 208 11.22 -5.49 -6.22
C GLY A 208 12.12 -5.11 -7.40
N ARG A 209 11.54 -4.85 -8.58
CA ARG A 209 12.29 -4.39 -9.75
C ARG A 209 12.93 -3.02 -9.53
N ASP A 210 12.19 -2.10 -8.92
CA ASP A 210 12.72 -0.77 -8.60
C ASP A 210 13.86 -0.85 -7.59
N PHE A 211 13.73 -1.66 -6.54
CA PHE A 211 14.81 -1.84 -5.56
C PHE A 211 16.03 -2.55 -6.13
N TYR A 212 15.86 -3.47 -7.08
CA TYR A 212 16.98 -4.02 -7.85
C TYR A 212 17.76 -2.92 -8.59
N LEU A 213 17.04 -2.01 -9.28
CA LEU A 213 17.65 -0.87 -9.97
C LEU A 213 18.33 0.12 -9.01
N LEU A 214 17.63 0.48 -7.92
CA LEU A 214 18.15 1.40 -6.90
C LEU A 214 19.42 0.84 -6.26
N ARG A 215 19.42 -0.45 -5.90
CA ARG A 215 20.60 -1.11 -5.34
C ARG A 215 21.78 -1.07 -6.33
N GLY A 216 21.53 -1.32 -7.61
CA GLY A 216 22.50 -1.13 -8.68
C GLY A 216 23.09 0.28 -8.68
N LEU A 217 22.24 1.32 -8.63
CA LEU A 217 22.66 2.71 -8.52
C LEU A 217 23.47 2.98 -7.24
N GLY A 218 23.10 2.37 -6.11
CA GLY A 218 23.84 2.45 -4.85
C GLY A 218 25.29 1.97 -5.00
N PHE A 219 25.54 0.88 -5.74
CA PHE A 219 26.91 0.43 -6.03
C PHE A 219 27.70 1.45 -6.85
N LEU A 220 27.06 2.10 -7.83
CA LEU A 220 27.70 3.16 -8.60
C LEU A 220 28.02 4.37 -7.71
N ILE A 221 27.09 4.78 -6.85
CA ILE A 221 27.31 5.89 -5.90
C ILE A 221 28.50 5.61 -4.99
N ASN A 222 28.51 4.45 -4.32
CA ASN A 222 29.61 4.06 -3.42
C ASN A 222 30.97 3.97 -4.13
N LYS A 223 30.98 3.67 -5.44
CA LYS A 223 32.20 3.51 -6.22
C LYS A 223 32.74 4.83 -6.80
N TYR A 224 31.88 5.77 -7.12
CA TYR A 224 32.23 6.95 -7.92
C TYR A 224 31.97 8.29 -7.23
N VAL A 225 31.29 8.32 -6.08
CA VAL A 225 30.89 9.56 -5.40
C VAL A 225 31.53 9.62 -4.00
N ASP A 226 32.80 10.02 -3.96
CA ASP A 226 33.60 10.07 -2.74
C ASP A 226 33.10 11.07 -1.67
N ILE A 227 32.20 11.98 -2.06
CA ILE A 227 31.58 12.97 -1.14
C ILE A 227 30.54 12.30 -0.23
N ILE A 228 29.95 11.17 -0.66
CA ILE A 228 28.95 10.46 0.12
C ILE A 228 29.68 9.44 1.00
N THR A 229 29.86 9.79 2.28
CA THR A 229 30.51 8.92 3.28
C THR A 229 29.61 7.79 3.78
N THR A 230 28.32 7.86 3.48
CA THR A 230 27.33 6.86 3.89
C THR A 230 27.24 5.75 2.84
N ASP A 231 27.19 4.49 3.30
CA ASP A 231 26.95 3.36 2.41
C ASP A 231 25.54 3.45 1.80
N ALA A 232 25.46 3.87 0.54
CA ALA A 232 24.20 4.05 -0.18
C ALA A 232 23.48 2.71 -0.37
N VAL A 233 24.22 1.61 -0.57
CA VAL A 233 23.68 0.26 -0.72
C VAL A 233 23.01 -0.18 0.57
N ALA A 234 23.65 0.03 1.72
CA ALA A 234 23.08 -0.30 3.02
C ALA A 234 21.82 0.52 3.34
N LEU A 235 21.81 1.82 3.01
CA LEU A 235 20.65 2.69 3.18
C LEU A 235 19.46 2.24 2.32
N ILE A 236 19.73 1.86 1.06
CA ILE A 236 18.70 1.33 0.15
C ILE A 236 18.14 0.01 0.69
N ASP A 237 18.98 -0.88 1.21
CA ASP A 237 18.50 -2.13 1.81
C ASP A 237 17.62 -1.90 3.03
N GLU A 238 17.99 -0.97 3.90
CA GLU A 238 17.17 -0.63 5.06
C GLU A 238 15.81 -0.08 4.63
N PHE A 239 15.81 0.82 3.65
CA PHE A 239 14.58 1.36 3.11
C PHE A 239 13.72 0.27 2.44
N ALA A 240 14.34 -0.62 1.67
CA ALA A 240 13.65 -1.75 1.04
C ALA A 240 13.03 -2.69 2.07
N ARG A 241 13.75 -3.04 3.14
CA ARG A 241 13.21 -3.86 4.23
C ARG A 241 11.94 -3.25 4.83
N ARG A 242 11.94 -1.93 5.10
CA ARG A 242 10.75 -1.23 5.63
C ARG A 242 9.59 -1.27 4.64
N VAL A 243 9.84 -1.02 3.35
CA VAL A 243 8.79 -1.06 2.33
C VAL A 243 8.21 -2.47 2.16
N PHE A 244 9.04 -3.52 2.16
CA PHE A 244 8.58 -4.90 2.06
C PHE A 244 7.86 -5.38 3.33
N GLN A 245 8.22 -4.89 4.52
CA GLN A 245 7.44 -5.13 5.73
C GLN A 245 6.01 -4.60 5.59
N GLU A 246 5.83 -3.42 5.00
CA GLU A 246 4.50 -2.89 4.73
C GLU A 246 3.70 -3.68 3.67
N LEU A 247 4.34 -4.53 2.85
CA LEU A 247 3.63 -5.41 1.91
C LEU A 247 3.01 -6.63 2.61
N ASN A 248 3.48 -6.98 3.80
CA ASN A 248 2.94 -8.09 4.57
C ASN A 248 1.76 -7.62 5.44
N TYR A 249 0.52 -7.84 4.99
CA TYR A 249 -0.70 -7.44 5.70
C TYR A 249 -1.12 -8.40 6.82
N VAL A 250 -0.35 -9.46 7.08
CA VAL A 250 -0.69 -10.47 8.08
C VAL A 250 0.19 -10.39 9.34
N GLN A 251 1.00 -9.33 9.46
CA GLN A 251 1.77 -9.00 10.67
C GLN A 251 0.96 -8.20 11.67
#